data_AF-A0A1S7DQY7-F1
#
_entry.id   AF-A0A1S7DQY7-F1
#
_cell.length_a   1.000
_cell.length_b   1.000
_cell.length_c   1.000
_cell.angle_alpha   90.00
_cell.angle_beta   90.00
_cell.angle_gamma   90.00
#
_symmetry.space_group_name_H-M   'P 1'
#
loop_
_entity.id
_entity.type
_entity.pdbx_description
1 polymer ?
#
loop_
_entity_poly.entity_id
_entity_poly.type
_entity_poly.pdbx_seq_one_letter_code
_entity_poly.pdbx_strand_id
1 'polypeptide(L)'
;MFEENSSQKVLIDKTNVRAEPNLQSPKVDSLDIGQVVKIVQKTEQVLSLGKRSASWYRINYIKEGETKSGYIWGANLSLGYRTRDGYDFLFGASATEQDEVKLEIVMLKDKQSIQKISFNVGTESLTSVAFKWQGNKGIDGVSDILLASVSSEACGIPSYEQYIFLSGDKMVALPVLMSVADADIFYHSEEYVFPNDKGGVKGKIIMKTEEMEKDEKDKEHIKKSKKVYLFKDGTVSQL
;
A
#
# COMPACT_ATOMS: atom_id res chain seq x y z
N MET A 1 7.59 4.57 -9.36
CA MET A 1 8.72 4.02 -10.16
C MET A 1 9.99 4.08 -9.32
N PHE A 2 10.93 3.14 -9.48
CA PHE A 2 12.10 3.07 -8.60
C PHE A 2 13.31 3.85 -9.13
N GLU A 3 13.91 4.63 -8.23
CA GLU A 3 15.19 5.35 -8.35
C GLU A 3 16.34 4.44 -8.82
N GLU A 4 17.11 4.78 -9.86
CA GLU A 4 18.43 4.17 -10.04
C GLU A 4 19.30 4.44 -8.80
N ASN A 5 20.12 3.47 -8.42
CA ASN A 5 20.91 3.46 -7.18
C ASN A 5 20.09 3.43 -5.87
N SER A 6 18.76 3.40 -5.92
CA SER A 6 17.93 3.21 -4.73
C SER A 6 17.95 1.76 -4.23
N SER A 7 17.76 1.58 -2.92
CA SER A 7 17.53 0.27 -2.31
C SER A 7 16.04 -0.02 -2.21
N GLN A 8 15.65 -1.22 -2.63
CA GLN A 8 14.28 -1.72 -2.54
C GLN A 8 14.26 -3.06 -1.82
N LYS A 9 13.08 -3.47 -1.32
CA LYS A 9 12.86 -4.78 -0.71
C LYS A 9 11.95 -5.62 -1.58
N VAL A 10 12.24 -6.93 -1.64
CA VAL A 10 11.38 -7.91 -2.30
C VAL A 10 10.09 -8.06 -1.50
N LEU A 11 8.94 -7.91 -2.17
CA LEU A 11 7.62 -8.09 -1.56
C LEU A 11 7.10 -9.53 -1.75
N ILE A 12 7.33 -10.10 -2.93
CA ILE A 12 6.82 -11.43 -3.28
C ILE A 12 7.87 -12.48 -2.95
N ASP A 13 7.53 -13.39 -2.05
CA ASP A 13 8.47 -14.43 -1.64
C ASP A 13 8.88 -15.33 -2.81
N LYS A 14 10.12 -15.83 -2.77
CA LYS A 14 10.74 -16.63 -3.84
C LYS A 14 10.68 -15.95 -5.22
N THR A 15 10.87 -14.63 -5.26
CA THR A 15 10.91 -13.88 -6.53
C THR A 15 12.09 -14.34 -7.39
N ASN A 16 11.79 -14.72 -8.63
CA ASN A 16 12.83 -15.15 -9.57
C ASN A 16 13.69 -13.97 -10.03
N VAL A 17 15.01 -14.17 -10.01
CA VAL A 17 15.98 -13.34 -10.74
C VAL A 17 16.30 -14.02 -12.06
N ARG A 18 16.30 -13.25 -13.14
CA ARG A 18 16.48 -13.77 -14.50
C ARG A 18 17.72 -13.23 -15.17
N ALA A 19 18.23 -14.00 -16.13
CA ALA A 19 19.39 -13.61 -16.94
C ALA A 19 19.09 -12.40 -17.83
N GLU A 20 17.85 -12.26 -18.31
CA GLU A 20 17.39 -11.17 -19.15
C GLU A 20 16.01 -10.66 -18.68
N PRO A 21 15.60 -9.42 -19.05
CA PRO A 21 14.34 -8.81 -18.62
C PRO A 21 13.10 -9.37 -19.35
N ASN A 22 12.92 -10.69 -19.34
CA ASN A 22 11.78 -11.39 -19.94
C ASN A 22 11.52 -12.73 -19.24
N LEU A 23 10.32 -13.29 -19.41
CA LEU A 23 9.91 -14.54 -18.74
C LEU A 23 10.51 -15.81 -19.37
N GLN A 24 11.02 -15.72 -20.60
CA GLN A 24 11.58 -16.84 -21.37
C GLN A 24 13.02 -17.14 -20.97
N SER A 25 13.75 -16.14 -20.47
CA SER A 25 15.14 -16.29 -20.09
C SER A 25 15.31 -17.18 -18.84
N PRO A 26 16.46 -17.87 -18.71
CA PRO A 26 16.74 -18.70 -17.55
C PRO A 26 16.61 -17.95 -16.23
N LYS A 27 16.05 -18.65 -15.24
CA LYS A 27 16.12 -18.21 -13.85
C LYS A 27 17.54 -18.45 -13.35
N VAL A 28 18.21 -17.39 -12.90
CA VAL A 28 19.59 -17.46 -12.40
C VAL A 28 19.64 -17.49 -10.88
N ASP A 29 18.58 -17.00 -10.22
CA ASP A 29 18.46 -17.06 -8.76
C ASP A 29 16.99 -16.87 -8.31
N SER A 30 16.76 -16.94 -6.99
CA SER A 30 15.52 -16.60 -6.31
C SER A 30 15.80 -15.83 -5.02
N LEU A 31 15.00 -14.80 -4.77
CA LEU A 31 15.09 -13.91 -3.61
C LEU A 31 13.89 -14.10 -2.68
N ASP A 32 14.17 -14.10 -1.39
CA ASP A 32 13.15 -14.21 -0.35
C ASP A 32 12.50 -12.85 -0.06
N ILE A 33 11.30 -12.87 0.51
CA ILE A 33 10.62 -11.65 0.97
C ILE A 33 11.51 -10.85 1.94
N GLY A 34 11.47 -9.53 1.82
CA GLY A 34 12.29 -8.61 2.62
C GLY A 34 13.76 -8.55 2.21
N GLN A 35 14.23 -9.39 1.28
CA GLN A 35 15.60 -9.30 0.78
C GLN A 35 15.82 -7.95 0.09
N VAL A 36 16.92 -7.30 0.46
CA VAL A 36 17.30 -5.99 -0.07
C VAL A 36 17.98 -6.16 -1.43
N VAL A 37 17.56 -5.36 -2.39
CA VAL A 37 18.16 -5.24 -3.72
C VAL A 37 18.53 -3.78 -3.97
N LYS A 38 19.60 -3.56 -4.73
CA LYS A 38 19.95 -2.24 -5.28
C LYS A 38 19.48 -2.17 -6.72
N ILE A 39 18.67 -1.15 -7.04
CA ILE A 39 18.27 -0.87 -8.41
C ILE A 39 19.48 -0.33 -9.16
N VAL A 40 19.88 -1.01 -10.23
CA VAL A 40 20.98 -0.58 -11.09
C VAL A 40 20.45 0.19 -12.29
N GLN A 41 19.40 -0.33 -12.91
CA GLN A 41 18.85 0.25 -14.14
C GLN A 41 17.38 -0.14 -14.31
N LYS A 42 16.53 0.78 -14.74
CA LYS A 42 15.20 0.46 -15.27
C LYS A 42 15.32 0.11 -16.76
N THR A 43 14.72 -0.99 -17.19
CA THR A 43 14.69 -1.34 -18.62
C THR A 43 13.42 -0.84 -19.30
N GLU A 44 13.44 -0.78 -20.63
CA GLU A 44 12.27 -0.44 -21.44
C GLU A 44 11.26 -1.59 -21.54
N GLN A 45 11.67 -2.82 -21.18
CA GLN A 45 10.78 -3.97 -21.20
C GLN A 45 9.76 -3.87 -20.07
N VAL A 46 8.49 -3.79 -20.45
CA VAL A 46 7.35 -3.82 -19.54
C VAL A 46 6.69 -5.18 -19.64
N LEU A 47 6.39 -5.77 -18.49
CA LEU A 47 5.60 -6.98 -18.39
C LEU A 47 4.30 -6.65 -17.65
N SER A 48 3.19 -7.03 -18.29
CA SER A 48 1.85 -7.01 -17.70
C SER A 48 1.42 -8.44 -17.38
N LEU A 49 1.00 -8.69 -16.14
CA LEU A 49 0.38 -9.94 -15.71
C LEU A 49 -0.88 -9.62 -14.90
N GLY A 50 -2.05 -9.97 -15.43
CA GLY A 50 -3.33 -9.50 -14.91
C GLY A 50 -3.40 -7.97 -14.98
N LYS A 51 -3.83 -7.33 -13.89
CA LYS A 51 -3.95 -5.87 -13.75
C LYS A 51 -2.64 -5.19 -13.33
N ARG A 52 -1.58 -5.97 -13.12
CA ARG A 52 -0.27 -5.44 -12.70
C ARG A 52 0.63 -5.28 -13.91
N SER A 53 1.11 -4.05 -14.12
CA SER A 53 2.10 -3.73 -15.14
C SER A 53 3.32 -3.07 -14.50
N ALA A 54 4.50 -3.56 -14.84
CA ALA A 54 5.75 -2.97 -14.35
C ALA A 54 6.91 -3.27 -15.30
N SER A 55 7.87 -2.34 -15.33
CA SER A 55 9.15 -2.56 -15.99
C SER A 55 9.98 -3.63 -15.29
N TRP A 56 10.88 -4.23 -16.04
CA TRP A 56 12.00 -4.97 -15.48
C TRP A 56 13.09 -4.01 -15.00
N TYR A 57 13.82 -4.45 -13.98
CA TYR A 57 14.96 -3.72 -13.43
C TYR A 57 16.16 -4.64 -13.39
N ARG A 58 17.31 -4.13 -13.82
CA ARG A 58 18.60 -4.72 -13.47
C ARG A 58 18.88 -4.40 -12.01
N ILE A 59 19.26 -5.41 -11.24
CA ILE A 59 19.53 -5.29 -9.81
C ILE A 59 20.86 -5.90 -9.44
N ASN A 60 21.43 -5.41 -8.33
CA ASN A 60 22.48 -6.08 -7.57
C ASN A 60 21.93 -6.47 -6.20
N TYR A 61 22.37 -7.60 -5.67
CA TYR A 61 21.97 -8.09 -4.35
C TYR A 61 23.07 -8.94 -3.75
N ILE A 62 23.06 -9.06 -2.43
CA ILE A 62 24.00 -9.92 -1.70
C ILE A 62 23.30 -11.24 -1.39
N LYS A 63 23.95 -12.35 -1.70
CA LYS A 63 23.53 -13.70 -1.32
C LYS A 63 24.77 -14.52 -0.96
N GLU A 64 24.75 -15.16 0.21
CA GLU A 64 25.86 -15.99 0.69
C GLU A 64 27.20 -15.23 0.76
N GLY A 65 27.15 -13.91 1.01
CA GLY A 65 28.34 -13.05 1.08
C GLY A 65 28.85 -12.54 -0.26
N GLU A 66 28.28 -13.00 -1.38
CA GLU A 66 28.67 -12.58 -2.73
C GLU A 66 27.71 -11.54 -3.31
N THR A 67 28.25 -10.60 -4.08
CA THR A 67 27.43 -9.70 -4.89
C THR A 67 27.03 -10.41 -6.17
N LYS A 68 25.72 -10.60 -6.35
CA LYS A 68 25.11 -11.18 -7.55
C LYS A 68 24.28 -10.12 -8.28
N SER A 69 23.99 -10.39 -9.54
CA SER A 69 23.26 -9.48 -10.42
C SER A 69 22.28 -10.23 -11.31
N GLY A 70 21.26 -9.53 -11.80
CA GLY A 70 20.32 -10.05 -12.78
C GLY A 70 19.13 -9.12 -12.95
N TYR A 71 18.04 -9.64 -13.50
CA TYR A 71 16.82 -8.89 -13.79
C TYR A 71 15.65 -9.36 -12.92
N ILE A 72 14.88 -8.40 -12.40
CA ILE A 72 13.70 -8.64 -11.59
C ILE A 72 12.50 -7.88 -12.18
N TRP A 73 11.32 -8.48 -12.13
CA TRP A 73 10.09 -7.78 -12.52
C TRP A 73 9.68 -6.84 -11.39
N GLY A 74 9.53 -5.55 -11.70
CA GLY A 74 9.32 -4.51 -10.69
C GLY A 74 8.06 -4.68 -9.84
N ALA A 75 7.03 -5.36 -10.35
CA ALA A 75 5.80 -5.63 -9.59
C ALA A 75 6.01 -6.60 -8.41
N ASN A 76 7.17 -7.26 -8.31
CA ASN A 76 7.53 -8.10 -7.17
C ASN A 76 8.28 -7.35 -6.07
N LEU A 77 8.60 -6.07 -6.27
CA LEU A 77 9.25 -5.21 -5.28
C LEU A 77 8.20 -4.43 -4.48
N SER A 78 8.53 -4.09 -3.23
CA SER A 78 7.69 -3.24 -2.40
C SER A 78 7.61 -1.83 -3.00
N LEU A 79 6.40 -1.26 -3.09
CA LEU A 79 6.17 0.14 -3.44
C LEU A 79 6.61 1.08 -2.30
N GLY A 80 6.60 0.60 -1.06
CA GLY A 80 7.16 1.28 0.09
C GLY A 80 7.53 0.30 1.19
N TYR A 81 8.50 0.67 2.04
CA TYR A 81 8.83 -0.11 3.23
C TYR A 81 9.19 0.79 4.41
N ARG A 82 8.98 0.29 5.63
CA ARG A 82 9.37 0.92 6.90
C ARG A 82 9.97 -0.12 7.81
N THR A 83 10.87 0.30 8.69
CA THR A 83 11.46 -0.56 9.71
C THR A 83 11.23 0.09 11.06
N ARG A 84 10.82 -0.68 12.05
CA ARG A 84 10.57 -0.20 13.41
C ARG A 84 10.61 -1.35 14.40
N ASP A 85 11.28 -1.13 15.54
CA ASP A 85 11.28 -2.06 16.68
C ASP A 85 11.65 -3.51 16.33
N GLY A 86 12.57 -3.69 15.37
CA GLY A 86 13.00 -5.01 14.89
C GLY A 86 12.08 -5.65 13.84
N TYR A 87 11.02 -4.96 13.43
CA TYR A 87 10.10 -5.39 12.38
C TYR A 87 10.33 -4.62 11.08
N ASP A 88 10.13 -5.30 9.96
CA ASP A 88 10.00 -4.69 8.66
C ASP A 88 8.55 -4.69 8.21
N PHE A 89 8.09 -3.58 7.64
CA PHE A 89 6.77 -3.43 7.06
C PHE A 89 6.95 -3.16 5.57
N LEU A 90 6.36 -4.00 4.73
CA LEU A 90 6.43 -3.86 3.27
C LEU A 90 5.03 -3.56 2.73
N PHE A 91 4.94 -2.69 1.74
CA PHE A 91 3.70 -2.37 1.06
C PHE A 91 3.85 -2.48 -0.45
N GLY A 92 2.89 -3.12 -1.13
CA GLY A 92 2.79 -3.12 -2.59
C GLY A 92 1.77 -4.10 -3.15
N ALA A 93 1.76 -4.24 -4.46
CA ALA A 93 0.80 -5.09 -5.17
C ALA A 93 1.21 -6.57 -5.16
N SER A 94 0.39 -7.44 -4.58
CA SER A 94 0.70 -8.87 -4.44
C SER A 94 0.08 -9.74 -5.52
N ALA A 95 -1.12 -9.40 -6.00
CA ALA A 95 -1.86 -10.22 -6.94
C ALA A 95 -2.86 -9.40 -7.78
N THR A 96 -3.53 -10.09 -8.69
CA THR A 96 -4.76 -9.63 -9.35
C THR A 96 -5.88 -10.58 -8.93
N GLU A 97 -6.97 -10.05 -8.38
CA GLU A 97 -8.13 -10.81 -7.91
C GLU A 97 -9.39 -10.16 -8.47
N GLN A 98 -10.25 -10.91 -9.15
CA GLN A 98 -11.55 -10.42 -9.67
C GLN A 98 -11.48 -9.10 -10.45
N ASP A 99 -10.47 -8.95 -11.32
CA ASP A 99 -10.21 -7.73 -12.10
C ASP A 99 -9.70 -6.52 -11.28
N GLU A 100 -9.34 -6.71 -10.02
CA GLU A 100 -8.75 -5.70 -9.14
C GLU A 100 -7.27 -6.02 -8.84
N VAL A 101 -6.51 -4.99 -8.49
CA VAL A 101 -5.16 -5.16 -7.94
C VAL A 101 -5.27 -5.36 -6.43
N LYS A 102 -4.75 -6.49 -5.94
CA LYS A 102 -4.61 -6.72 -4.50
C LYS A 102 -3.34 -6.07 -3.99
N LEU A 103 -3.50 -5.16 -3.03
CA LEU A 103 -2.42 -4.55 -2.28
C LEU A 103 -2.25 -5.25 -0.93
N GLU A 104 -1.01 -5.42 -0.50
CA GLU A 104 -0.65 -6.05 0.77
C GLU A 104 0.29 -5.18 1.58
N ILE A 105 0.00 -5.07 2.87
CA ILE A 105 0.95 -4.68 3.91
C ILE A 105 1.41 -5.94 4.61
N VAL A 106 2.72 -6.20 4.59
CA VAL A 106 3.33 -7.39 5.20
C VAL A 106 4.24 -6.96 6.34
N MET A 107 4.00 -7.50 7.54
CA MET A 107 4.88 -7.35 8.70
C MET A 107 5.81 -8.55 8.80
N LEU A 108 7.11 -8.29 8.80
CA LEU A 108 8.16 -9.28 8.91
C LEU A 108 8.90 -9.13 10.24
N LYS A 109 9.31 -10.25 10.80
CA LYS A 109 10.31 -10.35 11.88
C LYS A 109 11.35 -11.38 11.48
N ASP A 110 12.63 -11.01 11.54
CA ASP A 110 13.73 -11.91 11.14
C ASP A 110 13.54 -12.52 9.73
N LYS A 111 13.03 -11.70 8.79
CA LYS A 111 12.68 -12.07 7.40
C LYS A 111 11.51 -13.07 7.25
N GLN A 112 10.79 -13.38 8.33
CA GLN A 112 9.59 -14.22 8.28
C GLN A 112 8.33 -13.36 8.33
N SER A 113 7.35 -13.67 7.48
CA SER A 113 6.04 -13.01 7.48
C SER A 113 5.25 -13.40 8.72
N ILE A 114 4.98 -12.42 9.59
CA ILE A 114 4.22 -12.61 10.83
C ILE A 114 2.74 -12.33 10.60
N GLN A 115 2.43 -11.27 9.84
CA GLN A 115 1.05 -10.90 9.54
C GLN A 115 0.95 -10.17 8.20
N LYS A 116 -0.19 -10.31 7.55
CA LYS A 116 -0.55 -9.60 6.33
C LYS A 116 -1.91 -8.93 6.49
N ILE A 117 -2.03 -7.73 5.94
CA ILE A 117 -3.30 -7.04 5.72
C ILE A 117 -3.38 -6.76 4.23
N SER A 118 -4.53 -7.03 3.62
CA SER A 118 -4.75 -6.80 2.21
C SER A 118 -6.02 -6.03 1.93
N PHE A 119 -6.00 -5.26 0.85
CA PHE A 119 -7.18 -4.61 0.30
C PHE A 119 -7.05 -4.54 -1.23
N ASN A 120 -8.19 -4.48 -1.90
CA ASN A 120 -8.23 -4.42 -3.36
C ASN A 120 -8.48 -2.99 -3.85
N VAL A 121 -7.93 -2.68 -5.02
CA VAL A 121 -8.13 -1.41 -5.70
C VAL A 121 -8.47 -1.66 -7.17
N GLY A 122 -9.44 -0.92 -7.70
CA GLY A 122 -9.98 -1.13 -9.06
C GLY A 122 -9.12 -0.53 -10.18
N THR A 123 -7.94 0.03 -9.90
CA THR A 123 -7.13 0.77 -10.88
C THR A 123 -5.84 0.03 -11.27
N GLU A 124 -5.53 0.09 -12.56
CA GLU A 124 -4.29 -0.44 -13.16
C GLU A 124 -3.12 0.56 -13.08
N SER A 125 -3.38 1.83 -12.73
CA SER A 125 -2.39 2.92 -12.79
C SER A 125 -2.26 3.62 -11.45
N LEU A 126 -1.53 2.97 -10.54
CA LEU A 126 -1.09 3.57 -9.27
C LEU A 126 0.10 4.50 -9.55
N THR A 127 -0.18 5.80 -9.71
CA THR A 127 0.86 6.79 -10.04
C THR A 127 1.50 7.39 -8.80
N SER A 128 0.75 7.45 -7.69
CA SER A 128 1.25 7.94 -6.40
C SER A 128 1.06 6.90 -5.30
N VAL A 129 2.07 6.77 -4.44
CA VAL A 129 2.11 5.84 -3.32
C VAL A 129 2.66 6.57 -2.10
N ALA A 130 1.98 6.49 -0.97
CA ALA A 130 2.53 6.87 0.32
C ALA A 130 2.51 5.69 1.29
N PHE A 131 3.57 5.56 2.07
CA PHE A 131 3.66 4.57 3.13
C PHE A 131 4.37 5.20 4.32
N LYS A 132 3.66 5.64 5.36
CA LYS A 132 4.23 6.52 6.39
C LYS A 132 3.61 6.31 7.76
N TRP A 133 4.41 6.55 8.81
CA TRP A 133 3.94 6.63 10.18
C TRP A 133 3.10 7.90 10.39
N GLN A 134 2.08 7.81 11.25
CA GLN A 134 1.17 8.90 11.57
C GLN A 134 1.14 9.24 13.07
N GLY A 135 1.89 8.52 13.89
CA GLY A 135 1.78 8.56 15.34
C GLY A 135 0.52 7.82 15.83
N ASN A 136 0.39 7.64 17.14
CA ASN A 136 -0.74 6.90 17.72
C ASN A 136 -2.09 7.65 17.69
N LYS A 137 -2.09 8.94 17.32
CA LYS A 137 -3.27 9.80 17.17
C LYS A 137 -4.22 9.83 18.39
N GLY A 138 -3.72 9.52 19.58
CA GLY A 138 -4.51 9.50 20.82
C GLY A 138 -5.37 8.25 21.02
N ILE A 139 -5.05 7.16 20.31
CA ILE A 139 -5.68 5.85 20.50
C ILE A 139 -4.93 5.07 21.59
N ASP A 140 -5.62 4.73 22.68
CA ASP A 140 -5.05 3.92 23.76
C ASP A 140 -4.72 2.50 23.28
N GLY A 141 -3.57 1.97 23.69
CA GLY A 141 -3.10 0.64 23.29
C GLY A 141 -2.48 0.57 21.89
N VAL A 142 -2.44 1.67 21.13
CA VAL A 142 -1.75 1.77 19.84
C VAL A 142 -0.42 2.48 20.01
N SER A 143 0.67 1.85 19.55
CA SER A 143 2.02 2.44 19.60
C SER A 143 2.27 3.40 18.44
N ASP A 144 1.77 3.08 17.25
CA ASP A 144 1.81 3.93 16.07
C ASP A 144 0.74 3.49 15.05
N ILE A 145 0.52 4.32 14.05
CA ILE A 145 -0.38 4.06 12.93
C ILE A 145 0.42 4.15 11.64
N LEU A 146 0.39 3.08 10.86
CA LEU A 146 0.96 3.04 9.52
C LEU A 146 -0.14 3.37 8.51
N LEU A 147 0.08 4.39 7.71
CA LEU A 147 -0.77 4.76 6.58
C LEU A 147 -0.15 4.23 5.30
N ALA A 148 -0.90 3.39 4.58
CA ALA A 148 -0.62 3.00 3.21
C ALA A 148 -1.67 3.64 2.30
N SER A 149 -1.26 4.51 1.38
CA SER A 149 -2.17 5.12 0.42
C SER A 149 -1.67 4.99 -1.00
N VAL A 150 -2.63 4.90 -1.91
CA VAL A 150 -2.38 4.91 -3.35
C VAL A 150 -3.39 5.79 -4.05
N SER A 151 -2.94 6.48 -5.10
CA SER A 151 -3.82 7.30 -5.93
C SER A 151 -3.36 7.34 -7.38
N SER A 152 -4.27 7.83 -8.22
CA SER A 152 -3.99 8.23 -9.60
C SER A 152 -4.23 9.73 -9.72
N GLU A 153 -3.55 10.38 -10.66
CA GLU A 153 -3.76 11.81 -10.96
C GLU A 153 -4.89 12.05 -11.96
N ALA A 154 -5.62 11.00 -12.34
CA ALA A 154 -6.72 11.08 -13.30
C ALA A 154 -8.08 11.31 -12.62
N CYS A 155 -8.88 12.22 -13.18
CA CYS A 155 -10.28 12.43 -12.77
C CYS A 155 -11.08 11.12 -12.87
N GLY A 156 -12.00 10.92 -11.92
CA GLY A 156 -12.85 9.74 -11.86
C GLY A 156 -12.12 8.47 -11.41
N ILE A 157 -10.81 8.51 -11.12
CA ILE A 157 -10.08 7.36 -10.58
C ILE A 157 -10.00 7.46 -9.05
N PRO A 158 -10.48 6.44 -8.32
CA PRO A 158 -10.40 6.45 -6.86
C PRO A 158 -8.98 6.42 -6.31
N SER A 159 -8.80 7.14 -5.22
CA SER A 159 -7.69 7.00 -4.29
C SER A 159 -8.12 6.15 -3.09
N TYR A 160 -7.16 5.45 -2.50
CA TYR A 160 -7.41 4.55 -1.38
C TYR A 160 -6.43 4.80 -0.24
N GLU A 161 -6.92 4.80 0.99
CA GLU A 161 -6.12 4.88 2.21
C GLU A 161 -6.44 3.74 3.16
N GLN A 162 -5.41 2.97 3.54
CA GLN A 162 -5.48 1.94 4.56
C GLN A 162 -4.68 2.41 5.79
N TYR A 163 -5.40 2.59 6.90
CA TYR A 163 -4.80 2.85 8.21
C TYR A 163 -4.63 1.53 8.95
N ILE A 164 -3.43 1.28 9.46
CA ILE A 164 -3.06 0.07 10.20
C ILE A 164 -2.52 0.47 11.57
N PHE A 165 -3.18 0.02 12.62
CA PHE A 165 -2.73 0.21 13.99
C PHE A 165 -1.68 -0.83 14.36
N LEU A 166 -0.60 -0.38 15.00
CA LEU A 166 0.33 -1.25 15.69
C LEU A 166 -0.05 -1.33 17.16
N SER A 167 -0.40 -2.54 17.61
CA SER A 167 -0.79 -2.82 18.99
C SER A 167 -0.03 -4.05 19.47
N GLY A 168 1.08 -3.84 20.17
CA GLY A 168 2.02 -4.91 20.49
C GLY A 168 2.71 -5.43 19.23
N ASP A 169 2.64 -6.74 18.99
CA ASP A 169 3.18 -7.43 17.81
C ASP A 169 2.14 -7.68 16.72
N LYS A 170 1.01 -6.96 16.76
CA LYS A 170 -0.11 -7.11 15.83
C LYS A 170 -0.38 -5.84 15.05
N MET A 171 -0.75 -6.04 13.79
CA MET A 171 -1.40 -5.07 12.91
C MET A 171 -2.92 -5.23 12.98
N VAL A 172 -3.63 -4.11 13.12
CA VAL A 172 -5.11 -4.06 13.09
C VAL A 172 -5.54 -2.99 12.10
N ALA A 173 -6.24 -3.39 11.04
CA ALA A 173 -6.73 -2.46 10.02
C ALA A 173 -8.04 -1.78 10.43
N LEU A 174 -8.14 -0.49 10.12
CA LEU A 174 -9.44 0.16 9.94
C LEU A 174 -10.04 -0.20 8.57
N PRO A 175 -11.34 0.02 8.34
CA PRO A 175 -11.89 0.01 6.99
C PRO A 175 -11.09 0.93 6.06
N VAL A 176 -10.87 0.46 4.84
CA VAL A 176 -10.20 1.24 3.78
C VAL A 176 -11.06 2.46 3.47
N LEU A 177 -10.42 3.62 3.33
CA LEU A 177 -11.08 4.82 2.83
C LEU A 177 -10.94 4.88 1.31
N MET A 178 -11.99 5.35 0.65
CA MET A 178 -12.00 5.63 -0.78
C MET A 178 -12.41 7.08 -1.02
N SER A 179 -11.68 7.77 -1.91
CA SER A 179 -12.05 9.12 -2.35
C SER A 179 -11.88 9.25 -3.87
N VAL A 180 -12.86 9.83 -4.55
CA VAL A 180 -12.88 10.04 -5.99
C VAL A 180 -13.56 11.37 -6.30
N ALA A 181 -13.08 12.09 -7.31
CA ALA A 181 -13.72 13.29 -7.82
C ALA A 181 -13.73 13.24 -9.34
N ASP A 182 -14.86 13.64 -9.92
CA ASP A 182 -15.03 13.79 -11.37
C ASP A 182 -15.39 15.25 -11.68
N ALA A 183 -14.34 16.01 -11.99
CA ALA A 183 -14.41 17.44 -12.25
C ALA A 183 -15.28 18.16 -11.21
N ASP A 184 -16.18 19.03 -11.67
CA ASP A 184 -17.13 19.75 -10.84
C ASP A 184 -18.52 19.11 -10.81
N ILE A 185 -18.66 17.84 -11.26
CA ILE A 185 -19.96 17.15 -11.37
C ILE A 185 -20.22 16.31 -10.13
N PHE A 186 -19.20 15.60 -9.68
CA PHE A 186 -19.32 14.63 -8.60
C PHE A 186 -18.06 14.57 -7.75
N TYR A 187 -18.21 14.41 -6.44
CA TYR A 187 -17.14 13.87 -5.62
C TYR A 187 -17.68 12.97 -4.51
N HIS A 188 -16.85 12.03 -4.10
CA HIS A 188 -16.97 11.20 -2.91
C HIS A 188 -15.68 11.31 -2.12
N SER A 189 -15.76 11.65 -0.84
CA SER A 189 -14.60 11.73 0.04
C SER A 189 -14.88 11.03 1.35
N GLU A 190 -13.90 10.25 1.79
CA GLU A 190 -13.90 9.60 3.09
C GLU A 190 -12.65 10.00 3.87
N GLU A 191 -12.83 10.33 5.15
CA GLU A 191 -11.74 10.68 6.06
C GLU A 191 -11.95 10.08 7.45
N TYR A 192 -10.86 9.79 8.15
CA TYR A 192 -10.89 9.54 9.59
C TYR A 192 -10.57 10.80 10.38
N VAL A 193 -11.35 11.04 11.43
CA VAL A 193 -11.01 11.97 12.52
C VAL A 193 -10.65 11.15 13.74
N PHE A 194 -9.36 11.20 14.10
CA PHE A 194 -8.84 10.53 15.29
C PHE A 194 -9.00 11.41 16.55
N PRO A 195 -8.85 10.85 17.76
CA PRO A 195 -9.02 11.59 19.02
C PRO A 195 -8.20 12.87 19.13
N ASN A 196 -6.96 12.87 18.63
CA ASN A 196 -6.07 14.03 18.70
C ASN A 196 -6.23 15.00 17.50
N ASP A 197 -7.05 14.67 16.51
CA ASP A 197 -7.30 15.58 15.39
C ASP A 197 -8.32 16.66 15.80
N LYS A 198 -8.39 17.73 15.00
CA LYS A 198 -9.37 18.80 15.21
C LYS A 198 -10.80 18.24 15.10
N GLY A 199 -11.58 18.38 16.18
CA GLY A 199 -12.93 17.82 16.26
C GLY A 199 -12.98 16.33 16.63
N GLY A 200 -11.84 15.75 17.03
CA GLY A 200 -11.75 14.40 17.58
C GLY A 200 -12.46 14.25 18.92
N VAL A 201 -12.84 13.01 19.23
CA VAL A 201 -13.47 12.64 20.50
C VAL A 201 -12.66 11.52 21.13
N LYS A 202 -12.30 11.68 22.42
CA LYS A 202 -11.50 10.68 23.14
C LYS A 202 -12.11 9.27 23.00
N GLY A 203 -11.26 8.31 22.64
CA GLY A 203 -11.62 6.90 22.50
C GLY A 203 -12.46 6.56 21.26
N LYS A 204 -12.73 7.52 20.36
CA LYS A 204 -13.52 7.32 19.15
C LYS A 204 -12.72 7.66 17.90
N ILE A 205 -12.90 6.84 16.87
CA ILE A 205 -12.42 7.11 15.52
C ILE A 205 -13.65 7.38 14.68
N ILE A 206 -13.78 8.58 14.13
CA ILE A 206 -14.97 8.97 13.37
C ILE A 206 -14.61 8.94 11.90
N MET A 207 -15.22 8.03 11.14
CA MET A 207 -15.18 8.08 9.68
C MET A 207 -16.27 9.03 9.22
N LYS A 208 -15.90 10.04 8.45
CA LYS A 208 -16.86 10.91 7.74
C LYS A 208 -16.86 10.53 6.27
N THR A 209 -18.04 10.56 5.69
CA THR A 209 -18.24 10.47 4.24
C THR A 209 -18.97 11.72 3.79
N GLU A 210 -18.48 12.33 2.72
CA GLU A 210 -19.12 13.45 2.04
C GLU A 210 -19.23 13.14 0.55
N GLU A 211 -20.45 13.24 0.02
CA GLU A 211 -20.75 13.05 -1.38
C GLU A 211 -21.41 14.32 -1.91
N MET A 212 -21.03 14.76 -3.11
CA MET A 212 -21.68 15.84 -3.83
C MET A 212 -21.98 15.40 -5.25
N GLU A 213 -23.17 15.73 -5.72
CA GLU A 213 -23.58 15.57 -7.12
C GLU A 213 -24.28 16.84 -7.61
N LYS A 214 -24.05 17.22 -8.87
CA LYS A 214 -24.85 18.24 -9.55
C LYS A 214 -26.01 17.61 -10.32
N ASP A 215 -27.17 18.22 -10.22
CA ASP A 215 -28.31 17.86 -11.06
C ASP A 215 -28.25 18.52 -12.45
N GLU A 216 -29.22 18.21 -13.32
CA GLU A 216 -29.34 18.76 -14.68
C GLU A 216 -29.47 20.30 -14.73
N LYS A 217 -29.69 20.97 -13.58
CA LYS A 217 -29.80 22.42 -13.45
C LYS A 217 -28.58 23.04 -12.75
N ASP A 218 -27.47 22.33 -12.70
CA ASP A 218 -26.23 22.71 -12.01
C ASP A 218 -26.40 22.96 -10.50
N LYS A 219 -27.46 22.41 -9.87
CA LYS A 219 -27.65 22.54 -8.43
C LYS A 219 -26.91 21.42 -7.70
N GLU A 220 -26.10 21.81 -6.71
CA GLU A 220 -25.36 20.88 -5.86
C GLU A 220 -26.26 20.22 -4.82
N HIS A 221 -26.11 18.90 -4.68
CA HIS A 221 -26.72 18.08 -3.64
C HIS A 221 -25.62 17.43 -2.83
N ILE A 222 -25.48 17.84 -1.56
CA ILE A 222 -24.43 17.33 -0.67
C ILE A 222 -25.05 16.38 0.36
N LYS A 223 -24.52 15.16 0.43
CA LYS A 223 -24.86 14.14 1.43
C LYS A 223 -23.68 13.95 2.37
N LYS A 224 -23.94 13.95 3.68
CA LYS A 224 -22.91 13.70 4.70
C LYS A 224 -23.35 12.56 5.59
N SER A 225 -22.46 11.62 5.83
CA SER A 225 -22.69 10.53 6.78
C SER A 225 -21.48 10.32 7.69
N LYS A 226 -21.70 9.60 8.80
CA LYS A 226 -20.65 9.30 9.77
C LYS A 226 -20.79 7.88 10.27
N LYS A 227 -19.66 7.20 10.44
CA LYS A 227 -19.55 5.94 11.18
C LYS A 227 -18.56 6.14 12.32
N VAL A 228 -18.84 5.52 13.46
CA VAL A 228 -17.98 5.63 14.65
C VAL A 228 -17.38 4.26 14.93
N TYR A 229 -16.06 4.23 15.09
CA TYR A 229 -15.32 3.04 15.46
C TYR A 229 -14.68 3.21 16.83
N LEU A 230 -14.58 2.11 17.57
CA LEU A 230 -13.83 1.99 18.79
C LEU A 230 -12.65 1.05 18.58
N PHE A 231 -11.52 1.37 19.19
CA PHE A 231 -10.42 0.43 19.34
C PHE A 231 -10.35 0.00 20.80
N LYS A 232 -10.50 -1.30 21.05
CA LYS A 232 -10.43 -1.88 22.39
C LYS A 232 -9.86 -3.28 22.33
N ASP A 233 -8.94 -3.59 23.24
CA ASP A 233 -8.34 -4.92 23.40
C ASP A 233 -7.81 -5.51 22.08
N GLY A 234 -7.16 -4.68 21.26
CA GLY A 234 -6.59 -5.11 19.98
C GLY A 234 -7.60 -5.28 18.84
N THR A 235 -8.85 -4.83 19.01
CA THR A 235 -9.93 -5.01 18.04
C THR A 235 -10.57 -3.68 17.67
N VAL A 236 -10.93 -3.53 16.39
CA VAL A 236 -11.75 -2.42 15.89
C VAL A 236 -13.19 -2.89 15.78
N SER A 237 -14.14 -2.13 16.36
CA SER A 237 -15.57 -2.38 16.22
C SER A 237 -16.31 -1.11 15.82
N GLN A 238 -17.33 -1.25 14.97
CA GLN A 238 -18.24 -0.16 14.62
C GLN A 238 -19.37 -0.07 15.67
N LEU A 239 -19.75 1.16 16.04
CA LEU A 239 -20.93 1.45 16.85
C LEU A 239 -22.21 1.54 16.00
#